data_AF-A0A6M8VT49-F1
#
_entry.id   AF-A0A6M8VT49-F1
#
_cell.length_a   1.000
_cell.length_b   1.000
_cell.length_c   1.000
_cell.angle_alpha   90.00
_cell.angle_beta   90.00
_cell.angle_gamma   90.00
#
_symmetry.space_group_name_H-M   'P 1'
#
loop_
_entity.id
_entity.type
_entity.pdbx_description
1 polymer ?
#
loop_
_entity_poly.entity_id
_entity_poly.type
_entity_poly.pdbx_seq_one_letter_code
_entity_poly.pdbx_strand_id
1 'polypeptide(L)' 'MRGYGIIDAAAALADDCPADANGDGVVNTQDVLVFLNAWVAQDGSADFNGDGTVNTQDVLAFLNAWVAGC' A
#
# COMPACT_ATOMS: atom_id res chain seq x y z
N MET A 1 -16.86 -21.53 19.37
CA MET A 1 -17.87 -20.47 19.15
C MET A 1 -17.18 -19.12 19.22
N ARG A 2 -16.87 -18.52 18.06
CA ARG A 2 -16.61 -17.11 17.72
C ARG A 2 -16.34 -17.18 16.21
N GLY A 3 -17.32 -17.19 15.31
CA GLY A 3 -18.34 -16.16 15.12
C GLY A 3 -17.93 -15.35 13.90
N TYR A 4 -17.93 -15.98 12.72
CA TYR A 4 -17.71 -15.30 11.44
C TYR A 4 -18.97 -14.50 11.12
N GLY A 5 -19.00 -13.26 11.61
CA GLY A 5 -20.01 -12.27 11.29
C GLY A 5 -19.45 -11.33 10.24
N ILE A 6 -20.00 -11.39 9.03
CA ILE A 6 -20.06 -10.29 8.04
C ILE A 6 -18.80 -9.40 7.98
N ILE A 7 -17.66 -9.97 7.59
CA ILE A 7 -16.69 -9.14 6.86
C ILE A 7 -17.29 -8.97 5.47
N ASP A 8 -17.63 -7.73 5.11
CA ASP A 8 -17.93 -7.36 3.73
C ASP A 8 -16.88 -8.03 2.84
N ALA A 9 -17.33 -8.88 1.92
CA ALA A 9 -16.42 -9.59 1.01
C ALA A 9 -15.55 -8.61 0.19
N ALA A 10 -15.90 -7.32 0.15
CA ALA A 10 -15.11 -6.24 -0.41
C ALA A 10 -13.84 -5.93 0.42
N ALA A 11 -13.91 -5.95 1.75
CA ALA A 11 -12.76 -5.67 2.62
C ALA A 11 -11.76 -6.85 2.66
N ALA A 12 -12.23 -8.07 2.44
CA ALA A 12 -11.39 -9.27 2.37
C ALA A 12 -10.68 -9.46 1.02
N LEU A 13 -11.00 -8.64 0.01
CA LEU A 13 -10.33 -8.62 -1.31
C LEU A 13 -9.48 -7.35 -1.51
N ALA A 14 -9.53 -6.39 -0.58
CA ALA A 14 -8.70 -5.18 -0.60
C ALA A 14 -7.24 -5.45 -0.19
N ASP A 15 -6.94 -6.65 0.32
CA ASP A 15 -5.65 -7.02 0.91
C ASP A 15 -4.52 -7.30 -0.12
N ASP A 16 -4.81 -7.27 -1.43
CA ASP A 16 -3.84 -7.59 -2.50
C ASP A 16 -3.39 -6.38 -3.33
N CYS A 17 -3.71 -5.14 -2.91
CA CYS A 17 -3.21 -3.96 -3.60
C CYS A 17 -2.20 -3.17 -2.75
N PRO A 18 -0.88 -3.44 -2.90
CA PRO A 18 0.16 -2.70 -2.21
C PRO A 18 0.14 -1.18 -2.45
N ALA A 19 -0.55 -0.71 -3.50
CA ALA A 19 -0.71 0.71 -3.81
C ALA A 19 -1.82 1.40 -2.97
N ASP A 20 -2.67 0.66 -2.25
CA ASP A 20 -3.60 1.18 -1.24
C ASP A 20 -2.85 1.33 0.09
N ALA A 21 -2.04 2.38 0.19
CA ALA A 21 -1.13 2.60 1.30
C ALA A 21 -1.84 3.05 2.58
N ASN A 22 -3.05 3.60 2.47
CA ASN A 22 -3.85 4.01 3.64
C ASN A 22 -4.86 2.94 4.09
N GLY A 23 -5.10 1.91 3.28
CA GLY A 23 -5.99 0.79 3.57
C GLY A 23 -7.46 1.14 3.52
N ASP A 24 -7.85 2.15 2.72
CA ASP A 24 -9.23 2.61 2.60
C ASP A 24 -10.01 1.93 1.46
N GLY A 25 -9.35 1.06 0.69
CA GLY A 25 -9.91 0.32 -0.44
C GLY A 25 -9.98 1.12 -1.74
N VAL A 26 -9.39 2.33 -1.79
CA VAL A 26 -9.43 3.22 -2.96
C VAL A 26 -8.04 3.77 -3.27
N VAL A 27 -7.40 3.24 -4.31
CA VAL A 27 -6.12 3.77 -4.79
C VAL A 27 -6.29 5.16 -5.41
N ASN A 28 -5.76 6.18 -4.72
CA ASN A 28 -5.83 7.57 -5.14
C ASN A 28 -4.58 8.36 -4.69
N THR A 29 -4.61 9.69 -4.82
CA THR A 29 -3.45 10.53 -4.47
C THR A 29 -3.12 10.49 -2.97
N GLN A 30 -4.07 10.14 -2.11
CA GLN A 30 -3.84 10.01 -0.68
C GLN A 30 -2.85 8.90 -0.35
N ASP A 31 -2.86 7.80 -1.08
CA ASP A 31 -1.89 6.70 -0.94
C ASP A 31 -0.48 7.14 -1.30
N VAL A 32 -0.36 7.91 -2.39
CA VAL A 32 0.92 8.51 -2.80
C VAL A 32 1.47 9.39 -1.68
N LEU A 33 0.63 10.19 -1.03
CA LEU A 33 1.07 11.04 0.09
C LEU A 33 1.46 10.23 1.32
N VAL A 34 0.74 9.15 1.64
CA VAL A 34 1.09 8.24 2.75
C VAL A 34 2.44 7.59 2.48
N PHE A 35 2.63 7.02 1.29
CA PHE A 35 3.88 6.39 0.89
C PHE A 35 5.05 7.39 0.89
N LEU A 36 4.88 8.58 0.31
CA LEU A 36 5.94 9.59 0.29
C LEU A 36 6.33 10.03 1.69
N ASN A 37 5.37 10.21 2.62
CA ASN A 37 5.68 10.53 4.02
C ASN A 37 6.54 9.44 4.68
N ALA A 38 6.21 8.15 4.46
CA ALA A 38 7.01 7.03 4.93
C ALA A 38 8.42 7.04 4.33
N TRP A 39 8.53 7.32 3.02
CA TRP A 39 9.81 7.39 2.31
C TRP A 39 10.73 8.52 2.81
N VAL A 40 10.20 9.75 3.02
CA VAL A 40 11.03 10.85 3.56
C VAL A 40 11.44 10.60 5.01
N ALA A 41 10.63 9.85 5.76
CA ALA A 41 10.94 9.42 7.12
C ALA A 41 11.94 8.24 7.17
N GLN A 42 12.28 7.64 6.03
CA GLN A 42 13.07 6.41 5.93
C GLN A 42 12.44 5.27 6.74
N ASP A 43 11.11 5.21 6.76
CA ASP A 43 10.37 4.15 7.43
C ASP A 43 10.50 2.84 6.65
N GLY A 44 10.69 1.71 7.34
CA GLY A 44 10.84 0.40 6.70
C GLY A 44 9.61 -0.04 5.89
N SER A 45 8.43 0.52 6.14
CA SER A 45 7.24 0.33 5.31
C SER A 45 7.35 0.92 3.90
N ALA A 46 8.32 1.82 3.68
CA ALA A 46 8.62 2.37 2.37
C ALA A 46 9.59 1.52 1.53
N ASP A 47 10.09 0.38 2.06
CA ASP A 47 10.82 -0.64 1.29
C ASP A 47 9.84 -1.45 0.43
N PHE A 48 9.37 -0.82 -0.65
CA PHE A 48 8.31 -1.35 -1.49
C PHE A 48 8.81 -2.49 -2.38
N ASN A 49 10.08 -2.45 -2.79
CA ASN A 49 10.67 -3.51 -3.61
C ASN A 49 11.21 -4.68 -2.78
N GLY A 50 11.31 -4.53 -1.46
CA GLY A 50 11.76 -5.57 -0.52
C GLY A 50 13.26 -5.84 -0.59
N ASP A 51 14.07 -4.88 -1.04
CA ASP A 51 15.53 -5.04 -1.16
C ASP A 51 16.29 -4.71 0.14
N GLY A 52 15.58 -4.26 1.18
CA GLY A 52 16.12 -3.92 2.49
C GLY A 52 16.64 -2.48 2.58
N THR A 53 16.47 -1.67 1.53
CA THR A 53 16.95 -0.28 1.48
C THR A 53 15.88 0.66 0.95
N VAL A 54 15.41 1.60 1.78
CA VAL A 54 14.50 2.66 1.34
C VAL A 54 15.22 3.68 0.45
N ASN A 55 14.98 3.64 -0.85
CA ASN A 55 15.60 4.51 -1.85
C ASN A 55 14.65 4.87 -3.00
N THR A 56 15.15 5.52 -4.05
CA THR A 56 14.30 5.96 -5.17
C THR A 56 13.69 4.80 -5.95
N GLN A 57 14.27 3.60 -5.89
CA GLN A 57 13.71 2.42 -6.54
C GLN A 57 12.35 2.02 -5.94
N ASP A 58 12.15 2.22 -4.63
CA ASP A 58 10.85 1.98 -3.99
C ASP A 58 9.79 2.94 -4.49
N VAL A 59 10.15 4.22 -4.68
CA VAL A 59 9.23 5.22 -5.25
C VAL A 59 8.80 4.82 -6.66
N LEU A 60 9.75 4.37 -7.48
CA LEU A 60 9.43 3.91 -8.84
C LEU A 60 8.57 2.63 -8.81
N ALA A 61 8.85 1.70 -7.90
CA ALA A 61 8.08 0.47 -7.74
C ALA A 61 6.64 0.76 -7.28
N PHE A 62 6.47 1.64 -6.29
CA PHE A 62 5.17 2.11 -5.82
C PHE A 62 4.38 2.79 -6.94
N LEU A 63 4.99 3.73 -7.67
CA LEU A 63 4.31 4.43 -8.77
C LEU A 63 3.91 3.48 -9.92
N ASN A 64 4.70 2.45 -10.19
CA ASN A 64 4.32 1.41 -11.15
C ASN A 64 3.09 0.62 -10.68
N ALA A 65 3.00 0.28 -9.39
CA ALA A 65 1.82 -0.37 -8.82
C ALA A 65 0.60 0.55 -8.85
N TRP A 66 0.78 1.83 -8.51
CA TRP A 66 -0.26 2.85 -8.51
C TRP A 66 -0.91 3.05 -9.89
N VAL A 67 -0.10 3.13 -10.96
CA VAL A 67 -0.64 3.28 -12.32
C VAL A 67 -1.22 1.99 -12.89
N ALA A 68 -0.82 0.82 -12.37
CA ALA A 68 -1.42 -0.46 -12.73
C ALA A 68 -2.85 -0.60 -12.17
N GLY A 69 -3.16 0.09 -11.06
CA GLY A 69 -4.53 0.29 -10.58
C GLY A 69 -5.13 -0.87 -9.79
N CYS A 70 -4.31 -1.83 -9.34
CA CYS A 70 -4.74 -3.15 -8.90
C CYS A 70 -5.50 -3.90 -10.03
#